data_AF-A0AAV5EJ84-F1
#
_entry.id   AF-A0AAV5EJ84-F1
#
_cell.length_a   1.000
_cell.length_b   1.000
_cell.length_c   1.000
_cell.angle_alpha   90.00
_cell.angle_beta   90.00
_cell.angle_gamma   90.00
#
_symmetry.space_group_name_H-M   'P 1'
#
loop_
_entity.id
_entity.type
_entity.pdbx_description
1 polymer ?
#
loop_
_entity_poly.entity_id
_entity_poly.type
_entity_poly.pdbx_seq_one_letter_code
_entity_poly.pdbx_strand_id
1 'polypeptide(L)'
;MADHDERRHAEKACQRAEEMFLVGNIRGAHRHAIAVKRLCPSLTAAAHALDAYEVHIAAAAFNWRAVLGVSPGAAKIKQADLKKQFRRRSVLVHPDRNRSAAAAGAFRLLLQAYDALSDRACLA
;
A
#
# COMPACT_ATOMS: atom_id res chain seq x y z
N MET A 1 -3.50 7.37 31.31
CA MET A 1 -4.70 6.60 30.89
C MET A 1 -5.12 6.89 29.45
N ALA A 2 -5.00 8.12 28.92
CA ALA A 2 -5.39 8.47 27.55
C ALA A 2 -4.77 7.59 26.43
N ASP A 3 -3.48 7.27 26.53
CA ASP A 3 -2.73 6.54 25.49
C ASP A 3 -3.30 5.12 25.20
N HIS A 4 -3.81 4.44 26.24
CA HIS A 4 -4.38 3.08 26.10
C HIS A 4 -5.76 3.13 25.41
N ASP A 5 -6.57 4.13 25.74
CA ASP A 5 -7.87 4.32 25.10
C ASP A 5 -7.71 4.74 23.64
N GLU A 6 -6.81 5.66 23.33
CA GLU A 6 -6.51 6.09 21.95
C GLU A 6 -6.04 4.92 21.08
N ARG A 7 -5.14 4.08 21.60
CA ARG A 7 -4.68 2.88 20.91
C ARG A 7 -5.82 1.90 20.63
N ARG A 8 -6.70 1.65 21.61
CA ARG A 8 -7.87 0.78 21.41
C ARG A 8 -8.87 1.36 20.40
N HIS A 9 -9.06 2.67 20.38
CA HIS A 9 -9.88 3.33 19.36
C HIS A 9 -9.25 3.23 17.97
N ALA A 10 -7.94 3.41 17.86
CA ALA A 10 -7.17 3.25 16.63
C ALA A 10 -7.26 1.82 16.07
N GLU A 11 -7.14 0.79 16.92
CA GLU A 11 -7.28 -0.61 16.52
C GLU A 11 -8.69 -0.92 15.96
N LYS A 12 -9.76 -0.43 16.61
CA LYS A 12 -11.13 -0.56 16.09
C LYS A 12 -11.32 0.17 14.76
N ALA A 13 -10.70 1.33 14.60
CA ALA A 13 -10.77 2.08 13.35
C ALA A 13 -10.01 1.37 12.20
N CYS A 14 -8.91 0.65 12.50
CA CYS A 14 -8.26 -0.24 11.54
C CYS A 14 -9.17 -1.40 11.10
N GLN A 15 -9.88 -2.03 12.05
CA GLN A 15 -10.84 -3.10 11.74
C GLN A 15 -11.95 -2.60 10.81
N ARG A 16 -12.50 -1.41 11.08
CA ARG A 16 -13.48 -0.78 10.18
C ARG A 16 -12.89 -0.54 8.79
N ALA A 17 -11.64 -0.08 8.71
CA ALA A 17 -10.97 0.11 7.43
C ALA A 17 -10.83 -1.20 6.64
N GLU A 18 -10.56 -2.32 7.32
CA GLU A 18 -10.56 -3.66 6.70
C GLU A 18 -11.95 -4.08 6.21
N GLU A 19 -13.00 -3.89 7.01
CA GLU A 19 -14.37 -4.16 6.58
C GLU A 19 -14.74 -3.36 5.32
N MET A 20 -14.36 -2.07 5.28
CA MET A 20 -14.54 -1.22 4.10
C MET A 20 -13.80 -1.75 2.88
N PHE A 21 -12.58 -2.26 3.06
CA PHE A 21 -11.84 -2.87 1.96
C PHE A 21 -12.53 -4.13 1.44
N LEU A 22 -13.03 -4.99 2.34
CA LEU A 22 -13.72 -6.24 1.98
C LEU A 22 -15.01 -6.00 1.19
N VAL A 23 -15.75 -4.92 1.47
CA VAL A 23 -16.93 -4.52 0.68
C VAL A 23 -16.57 -3.76 -0.61
N GLY A 24 -15.28 -3.66 -0.96
CA GLY A 24 -14.79 -3.00 -2.18
C GLY A 24 -14.61 -1.48 -2.06
N ASN A 25 -14.83 -0.89 -0.89
CA ASN A 25 -14.63 0.55 -0.66
C ASN A 25 -13.18 0.87 -0.27
N ILE A 26 -12.26 0.69 -1.21
CA ILE A 26 -10.82 0.88 -1.02
C ILE A 26 -10.49 2.34 -0.66
N ARG A 27 -11.18 3.31 -1.27
CA ARG A 27 -10.99 4.74 -0.97
C ARG A 27 -11.45 5.11 0.45
N GLY A 28 -12.54 4.50 0.92
CA GLY A 28 -13.00 4.63 2.30
C GLY A 28 -11.98 4.07 3.29
N ALA A 29 -11.54 2.82 3.06
CA ALA A 29 -10.52 2.15 3.85
C ALA A 29 -9.23 2.99 3.98
N HIS A 30 -8.75 3.52 2.86
CA HIS A 30 -7.56 4.38 2.82
C HIS A 30 -7.71 5.66 3.64
N ARG A 31 -8.84 6.38 3.53
CA ARG A 31 -9.08 7.60 4.31
C ARG A 31 -9.08 7.32 5.82
N HIS A 32 -9.69 6.22 6.23
CA HIS A 32 -9.68 5.82 7.64
C HIS A 32 -8.28 5.42 8.11
N ALA A 33 -7.51 4.67 7.32
CA ALA A 33 -6.14 4.33 7.67
C ALA A 33 -5.25 5.57 7.86
N ILE A 34 -5.44 6.62 7.03
CA ILE A 34 -4.76 7.92 7.23
C ILE A 34 -5.16 8.56 8.56
N ALA A 35 -6.46 8.60 8.86
CA ALA A 35 -6.95 9.18 10.10
C ALA A 35 -6.35 8.46 11.32
N VAL A 36 -6.32 7.13 11.30
CA VAL A 36 -5.73 6.30 12.35
C VAL A 36 -4.23 6.58 12.50
N LYS A 37 -3.49 6.63 11.40
CA LYS A 37 -2.04 6.91 11.43
C LYS A 37 -1.72 8.31 11.99
N ARG A 38 -2.59 9.30 11.74
CA ARG A 38 -2.45 10.66 12.30
C ARG A 38 -2.71 10.71 13.79
N LEU A 39 -3.69 9.93 14.27
CA LEU A 39 -4.05 9.85 15.69
C LEU A 39 -3.04 9.00 16.48
N CYS A 40 -2.60 7.87 15.91
CA CYS A 40 -1.70 6.92 16.54
C CYS A 40 -0.60 6.48 15.56
N PRO A 41 0.46 7.28 15.38
CA PRO A 41 1.57 6.93 14.48
C PRO A 41 2.37 5.70 14.94
N SER A 42 2.28 5.32 16.22
CA SER A 42 2.87 4.10 16.79
C SER A 42 2.20 2.81 16.33
N LEU A 43 0.98 2.88 15.76
CA LEU A 43 0.25 1.71 15.30
C LEU A 43 0.73 1.27 13.91
N THR A 44 1.71 0.37 13.87
CA THR A 44 2.30 -0.17 12.64
C THR A 44 1.28 -0.86 11.72
N ALA A 45 0.24 -1.48 12.28
CA ALA A 45 -0.84 -2.11 11.51
C ALA A 45 -1.53 -1.11 10.56
N ALA A 46 -1.77 0.12 11.01
CA ALA A 46 -2.38 1.17 10.18
C ALA A 46 -1.46 1.60 9.04
N ALA A 47 -0.15 1.69 9.31
CA ALA A 47 0.84 2.04 8.30
C ALA A 47 0.95 0.96 7.21
N HIS A 48 1.04 -0.31 7.59
CA HIS A 48 1.10 -1.42 6.64
C HIS A 48 -0.18 -1.54 5.82
N ALA A 49 -1.35 -1.42 6.45
CA ALA A 49 -2.64 -1.42 5.74
C ALA A 49 -2.74 -0.26 4.75
N LEU A 50 -2.29 0.93 5.14
CA LEU A 50 -2.25 2.11 4.26
C LEU A 50 -1.41 1.86 3.01
N ASP A 51 -0.19 1.33 3.17
CA ASP A 51 0.68 0.97 2.06
C ASP A 51 0.00 0.00 1.08
N ALA A 52 -0.70 -1.00 1.61
CA ALA A 52 -1.45 -1.94 0.78
C ALA A 52 -2.62 -1.26 0.04
N TYR A 53 -3.41 -0.41 0.71
CA TYR A 53 -4.52 0.30 0.08
C TYR A 53 -4.05 1.26 -1.01
N GLU A 54 -2.93 1.95 -0.82
CA GLU A 54 -2.34 2.82 -1.84
C GLU A 54 -1.97 2.04 -3.11
N VAL A 55 -1.43 0.83 -2.98
CA VAL A 55 -1.15 -0.05 -4.14
C VAL A 55 -2.43 -0.38 -4.90
N HIS A 56 -3.50 -0.75 -4.19
CA HIS A 56 -4.80 -1.03 -4.81
C HIS A 56 -5.38 0.18 -5.53
N ILE A 57 -5.30 1.38 -4.92
CA ILE A 57 -5.78 2.62 -5.52
C ILE A 57 -4.98 2.97 -6.78
N ALA A 58 -3.65 2.86 -6.72
CA ALA A 58 -2.77 3.14 -7.86
C ALA A 58 -3.02 2.16 -9.01
N ALA A 59 -3.21 0.88 -8.71
CA ALA A 59 -3.54 -0.14 -9.71
C ALA A 59 -4.91 0.09 -10.36
N ALA A 60 -5.92 0.47 -9.57
CA ALA A 60 -7.25 0.81 -10.10
C ALA A 60 -7.22 2.02 -11.04
N ALA A 61 -6.23 2.90 -10.92
CA ALA A 61 -5.97 4.01 -11.83
C ALA A 61 -5.01 3.66 -12.98
N PHE A 62 -4.68 2.38 -13.17
CA PHE A 62 -3.69 1.88 -14.14
C PHE A 62 -2.31 2.56 -14.03
N ASN A 63 -1.97 3.06 -12.84
CA ASN A 63 -0.73 3.79 -12.60
C ASN A 63 0.32 2.86 -11.99
N TRP A 64 0.90 1.98 -12.82
CA TRP A 64 1.93 1.01 -12.42
C TRP A 64 3.16 1.66 -11.79
N ARG A 65 3.47 2.90 -12.18
CA ARG A 65 4.59 3.66 -11.62
C ARG A 65 4.30 4.04 -10.17
N ALA A 66 3.08 4.51 -9.89
CA ALA A 66 2.64 4.78 -8.53
C ALA A 66 2.53 3.50 -7.69
N VAL A 67 2.15 2.35 -8.28
CA VAL A 67 2.16 1.05 -7.58
C VAL A 67 3.55 0.73 -7.02
N LEU A 68 4.60 0.90 -7.83
CA LEU A 68 6.00 0.74 -7.39
C LEU A 68 6.54 1.91 -6.55
N GLY A 69 5.77 2.99 -6.36
CA GLY A 69 6.22 4.19 -5.65
C GLY A 69 7.25 5.02 -6.42
N VAL A 70 7.23 4.94 -7.76
CA VAL A 70 8.11 5.75 -8.62
C VAL A 70 7.45 7.08 -8.96
N SER A 71 8.20 8.17 -8.79
CA SER A 71 7.71 9.51 -9.10
C SER A 71 7.31 9.65 -10.59
N PRO A 72 6.18 10.31 -10.88
CA PRO A 72 5.67 10.48 -12.24
C PRO A 72 6.61 11.29 -13.15
N GLY A 73 7.49 12.13 -12.59
CA GLY A 73 8.42 12.96 -13.35
C GLY A 73 9.69 12.27 -13.87
N ALA A 74 9.92 10.99 -13.57
CA ALA A 74 11.12 10.30 -14.05
C ALA A 74 11.00 9.97 -15.55
N ALA A 75 11.58 10.79 -16.43
CA ALA A 75 11.49 10.61 -17.89
C ALA A 75 11.94 9.21 -18.37
N LYS A 76 12.92 8.60 -17.70
CA LYS A 76 13.30 7.19 -17.87
C LYS A 76 13.47 6.55 -16.49
N ILE A 77 12.93 5.35 -16.31
CA ILE A 77 13.20 4.53 -15.12
C ILE A 77 14.12 3.39 -15.58
N LYS A 78 15.28 3.24 -14.95
CA LYS A 78 16.18 2.11 -15.23
C LYS A 78 15.64 0.85 -14.57
N GLN A 79 15.89 -0.32 -15.16
CA GLN A 79 15.50 -1.60 -14.56
C GLN A 79 16.07 -1.80 -13.13
N ALA A 80 17.29 -1.30 -12.87
CA ALA A 80 17.89 -1.33 -11.54
C ALA A 80 17.06 -0.55 -10.50
N ASP A 81 16.50 0.59 -10.89
CA ASP A 81 15.65 1.42 -10.03
C ASP A 81 14.28 0.76 -9.81
N LEU A 82 13.69 0.16 -10.85
CA LEU A 82 12.46 -0.63 -10.72
C LEU A 82 12.65 -1.77 -9.72
N LYS A 83 13.74 -2.55 -9.85
CA LYS A 83 14.04 -3.67 -8.97
C LYS A 83 14.28 -3.22 -7.53
N LYS A 84 14.94 -2.08 -7.34
CA LYS A 84 15.17 -1.48 -6.01
C LYS A 84 13.85 -1.06 -5.36
N GLN A 85 12.98 -0.38 -6.11
CA GLN A 85 11.68 0.07 -5.59
C GLN A 85 10.72 -1.10 -5.34
N PHE A 86 10.70 -2.10 -6.23
CA PHE A 86 9.96 -3.34 -6.03
C PHE A 86 10.37 -4.01 -4.72
N ARG A 87 11.66 -4.24 -4.49
CA ARG A 87 12.14 -4.85 -3.23
C ARG A 87 11.72 -4.05 -2.00
N ARG A 88 11.83 -2.72 -2.06
CA ARG A 88 11.44 -1.83 -0.96
C ARG A 88 9.94 -1.93 -0.66
N ARG A 89 9.08 -1.83 -1.67
CA ARG A 89 7.62 -1.92 -1.47
C ARG A 89 7.17 -3.32 -1.08
N SER A 90 7.77 -4.36 -1.65
CA SER A 90 7.49 -5.75 -1.31
C SER A 90 7.64 -6.01 0.18
N VAL A 91 8.65 -5.43 0.85
CA VAL A 91 8.81 -5.56 2.31
C VAL A 91 7.69 -4.88 3.10
N LEU A 92 7.13 -3.78 2.60
CA LEU A 92 6.06 -3.01 3.26
C LEU A 92 4.70 -3.70 3.14
N VAL A 93 4.41 -4.29 1.98
CA VAL A 93 3.13 -4.95 1.72
C VAL A 93 3.14 -6.45 1.97
N HIS A 94 4.27 -7.03 2.40
CA HIS A 94 4.41 -8.48 2.52
C HIS A 94 3.39 -9.04 3.51
N PRO A 95 2.64 -10.11 3.17
CA PRO A 95 1.60 -10.67 4.03
C PRO A 95 2.11 -11.18 5.38
N ASP A 96 3.40 -11.54 5.49
CA ASP A 96 4.03 -11.93 6.76
C ASP A 96 4.06 -10.77 7.78
N ARG A 97 4.29 -9.54 7.29
CA ARG A 97 4.38 -8.32 8.12
C ARG A 97 3.09 -7.51 8.14
N ASN A 98 2.24 -7.72 7.15
CA ASN A 98 0.97 -7.01 6.97
C ASN A 98 -0.19 -8.00 7.06
N ARG A 99 -0.88 -7.98 8.21
CA ARG A 99 -2.04 -8.84 8.47
C ARG A 99 -3.31 -8.42 7.74
N SER A 100 -3.27 -7.31 7.00
CA SER A 100 -4.43 -6.80 6.28
C SER A 100 -4.84 -7.72 5.14
N ALA A 101 -6.15 -7.88 4.94
CA ALA A 101 -6.71 -8.59 3.79
C ALA A 101 -6.22 -8.02 2.44
N ALA A 102 -5.84 -6.74 2.41
CA ALA A 102 -5.30 -6.10 1.21
C ALA A 102 -3.87 -6.51 0.86
N ALA A 103 -3.10 -7.07 1.80
CA ALA A 103 -1.66 -7.33 1.65
C ALA A 103 -1.36 -8.29 0.49
N ALA A 104 -2.03 -9.45 0.45
CA ALA A 104 -1.83 -10.44 -0.60
C ALA A 104 -2.21 -9.88 -1.99
N GLY A 105 -3.30 -9.11 -2.07
CA GLY A 105 -3.71 -8.43 -3.30
C GLY A 105 -2.69 -7.38 -3.74
N ALA A 106 -2.20 -6.56 -2.81
CA ALA A 106 -1.22 -5.52 -3.07
C ALA A 106 0.11 -6.11 -3.57
N PHE A 107 0.57 -7.23 -2.99
CA PHE A 107 1.78 -7.90 -3.44
C PHE A 107 1.66 -8.42 -4.89
N ARG A 108 0.50 -8.98 -5.26
CA ARG A 108 0.24 -9.40 -6.64
C ARG A 108 0.24 -8.23 -7.62
N LEU A 109 -0.38 -7.11 -7.24
CA LEU A 109 -0.38 -5.89 -8.05
C LEU A 109 1.04 -5.31 -8.22
N LEU A 110 1.88 -5.43 -7.20
CA LEU A 110 3.29 -5.03 -7.26
C LEU A 110 4.10 -5.87 -8.25
N LEU A 111 3.88 -7.19 -8.28
CA LEU A 111 4.49 -8.06 -9.29
C LEU A 111 4.06 -7.67 -10.70
N GLN A 112 2.74 -7.52 -10.92
CA GLN A 112 2.20 -7.09 -12.21
C GLN A 112 2.76 -5.74 -12.68
N ALA A 113 2.91 -4.78 -11.76
CA ALA A 113 3.49 -3.48 -12.07
C ALA A 113 4.98 -3.59 -12.45
N TYR A 114 5.73 -4.45 -11.76
CA TYR A 114 7.15 -4.68 -12.04
C TYR A 114 7.34 -5.32 -13.42
N ASP A 115 6.58 -6.35 -13.74
CA ASP A 115 6.66 -7.03 -15.04
C ASP A 115 6.27 -6.07 -16.17
N ALA A 116 5.13 -5.38 -16.05
CA ALA A 116 4.64 -4.44 -17.05
C ALA A 116 5.62 -3.27 -17.31
N LEU A 117 6.33 -2.80 -16.29
CA LEU A 117 7.32 -1.72 -16.44
C LEU A 117 8.68 -2.24 -16.90
N SER A 118 9.04 -3.48 -16.58
CA SER A 118 10.29 -4.10 -17.03
C SER A 118 10.23 -4.49 -18.50
N ASP A 119 9.08 -4.98 -18.98
CA ASP A 119 8.83 -5.26 -20.40
C ASP A 119 8.88 -3.97 -21.23
N ARG A 120 8.23 -2.90 -20.75
CA ARG A 120 8.30 -1.57 -21.41
C ARG A 120 9.70 -0.97 -21.41
N ALA A 121 10.50 -1.28 -20.39
CA ALA A 121 11.90 -0.86 -20.35
C ALA A 121 12.80 -1.69 -21.28
N CYS A 122 12.34 -2.87 -21.73
CA CYS A 122 13.04 -3.71 -22.69
C CYS A 122 12.71 -3.35 -24.15
N LEU A 123 11.51 -2.78 -24.39
CA LEU A 123 11.02 -2.39 -25.72
C LEU A 123 11.37 -0.94 -26.14
N ALA A 124 12.32 -0.28 -25.47
CA ALA A 124 12.71 1.11 -25.73
C ALA A 124 14.22 1.27 -25.83
#